data_AF-A0A1F8GEU3-F1
#
_entry.id   AF-A0A1F8GEU3-F1
#
_cell.length_a   1.000
_cell.length_b   1.000
_cell.length_c   1.000
_cell.angle_alpha   90.00
_cell.angle_beta   90.00
_cell.angle_gamma   90.00
#
_symmetry.space_group_name_H-M   'P 1'
#
loop_
_entity.id
_entity.type
_entity.pdbx_description
1 polymer ?
#
loop_
_entity_poly.entity_id
_entity_poly.type
_entity_poly.pdbx_seq_one_letter_code
_entity_poly.pdbx_strand_id
1 'polypeptide(L)'
;MEREDTLKFINSVVLLSKLLAKVEERFLAEKLYGKISDMVLVFIEYVVETELRRAESIAKSNSAAQHPINVAQYYYKNLLNSIRGVLDCLEYLEHDTKNNITPLLLAHKNLLKLKLHILKHSQVTKLIEKKTESQPTSVSEIKIKPALKNKAAGSALKSNSSKEKIFNFIKRFPDVRTKKIISEFNALSDRTVKRNLKELIDEGLLKKKSEDGAVYYLVTNL
;
A
#
# COMPACT_ATOMS: atom_id res chain seq x y z
N MET A 1 -15.70 3.63 -4.14
CA MET A 1 -16.09 2.23 -3.87
C MET A 1 -17.09 1.78 -4.91
N GLU A 2 -16.95 0.56 -5.42
CA GLU A 2 -17.85 0.00 -6.44
C GLU A 2 -19.00 -0.75 -5.77
N ARG A 3 -20.17 -0.84 -6.45
CA ARG A 3 -21.33 -1.57 -5.93
C ARG A 3 -21.00 -3.03 -5.59
N GLU A 4 -20.02 -3.59 -6.30
CA GLU A 4 -19.49 -4.93 -6.07
C GLU A 4 -18.74 -5.07 -4.74
N ASP A 5 -18.01 -4.05 -4.29
CA ASP A 5 -17.35 -4.02 -2.98
C ASP A 5 -18.37 -4.15 -1.85
N THR A 6 -19.44 -3.37 -1.94
CA THR A 6 -20.52 -3.35 -0.95
C THR A 6 -21.20 -4.71 -0.85
N LEU A 7 -21.47 -5.33 -2.00
CA LEU A 7 -22.11 -6.64 -2.04
C LEU A 7 -21.22 -7.73 -1.43
N LYS A 8 -19.92 -7.73 -1.73
CA LYS A 8 -18.95 -8.67 -1.15
C LYS A 8 -18.81 -8.50 0.36
N PHE A 9 -18.84 -7.26 0.83
CA PHE A 9 -18.83 -6.95 2.25
C PHE A 9 -20.09 -7.48 2.95
N ILE A 10 -21.28 -7.12 2.45
CA ILE A 10 -22.57 -7.58 3.00
C ILE A 10 -22.62 -9.10 3.07
N ASN A 11 -22.24 -9.79 2.00
CA ASN A 11 -22.22 -11.25 1.97
C ASN A 11 -21.29 -11.84 3.05
N SER A 12 -20.15 -11.20 3.30
CA SER A 12 -19.23 -11.61 4.37
C SER A 12 -19.86 -11.44 5.75
N VAL A 13 -20.51 -10.29 6.00
CA VAL A 13 -21.23 -10.04 7.26
C VAL A 13 -22.36 -11.05 7.48
N VAL A 14 -23.19 -11.30 6.46
CA VAL A 14 -24.30 -12.26 6.55
C VAL A 14 -23.80 -13.67 6.91
N LEU A 15 -22.69 -14.10 6.31
CA LEU A 15 -22.10 -15.41 6.61
C LEU A 15 -21.52 -15.47 8.02
N LEU A 16 -20.88 -14.39 8.47
CA LEU A 16 -20.37 -14.28 9.84
C LEU A 16 -21.50 -14.26 10.86
N SER A 17 -22.61 -13.58 10.59
CA SER A 17 -23.81 -13.61 11.45
C SER A 17 -24.43 -15.01 11.51
N LYS A 18 -24.48 -15.73 10.38
CA LYS A 18 -24.93 -17.14 10.36
C LYS A 18 -24.00 -18.06 11.14
N LEU A 19 -22.70 -17.81 11.10
CA LEU A 19 -21.72 -18.53 11.91
C LEU A 19 -21.90 -18.21 13.39
N LEU A 20 -22.01 -16.93 13.74
CA LEU A 20 -22.21 -16.45 15.11
C LEU A 20 -23.41 -17.11 15.79
N ALA A 21 -24.54 -17.26 15.07
CA ALA A 21 -25.73 -17.95 15.58
C ALA A 21 -25.52 -19.45 15.90
N LYS A 22 -24.40 -20.04 15.44
CA LYS A 22 -24.04 -21.43 15.67
C LYS A 22 -22.91 -21.62 16.68
N VAL A 23 -22.30 -20.53 17.17
CA VAL A 23 -21.25 -20.61 18.19
C VAL A 23 -21.90 -20.86 19.54
N GLU A 24 -21.63 -22.01 20.15
CA GLU A 24 -22.19 -22.38 21.45
C GLU A 24 -21.47 -21.68 22.62
N GLU A 25 -20.15 -21.50 22.51
CA GLU A 25 -19.37 -20.89 23.57
C GLU A 25 -19.62 -19.38 23.61
N ARG A 26 -20.25 -18.92 24.71
CA ARG A 26 -20.62 -17.51 24.91
C ARG A 26 -19.46 -16.54 24.75
N PHE A 27 -18.30 -16.87 25.31
CA PHE A 27 -17.11 -16.02 25.22
C PHE A 27 -16.65 -15.84 23.76
N LEU A 28 -16.61 -16.93 22.99
CA LEU A 28 -16.24 -16.87 21.57
C LEU A 28 -17.31 -16.16 20.74
N ALA A 29 -18.59 -16.35 21.06
CA ALA A 29 -19.69 -15.64 20.41
C ALA A 29 -19.58 -14.12 20.65
N GLU A 30 -19.38 -13.68 21.89
CA GLU A 30 -19.19 -12.27 22.24
C GLU A 30 -17.94 -11.68 21.56
N LYS A 31 -16.84 -12.43 21.53
CA LYS A 31 -15.59 -12.01 20.85
C LYS A 31 -15.79 -11.88 19.34
N LEU A 32 -16.44 -12.85 18.70
CA LEU A 32 -16.73 -12.83 17.27
C LEU A 32 -17.68 -11.67 16.93
N TYR A 33 -18.74 -11.48 17.72
CA TYR A 33 -19.66 -10.35 17.57
C TYR A 33 -18.91 -9.01 17.63
N GLY A 34 -18.04 -8.82 18.63
CA GLY A 34 -17.22 -7.63 18.75
C GLY A 34 -16.38 -7.37 17.49
N LYS A 35 -15.71 -8.41 16.96
CA LYS A 35 -14.92 -8.29 15.73
C LYS A 35 -15.75 -8.00 14.48
N ILE A 36 -16.94 -8.59 14.36
CA ILE A 36 -17.88 -8.28 13.27
C ILE A 36 -18.33 -6.81 13.37
N SER A 37 -18.70 -6.36 14.57
CA SER A 37 -19.12 -4.99 14.85
C SER A 37 -18.03 -3.98 14.50
N ASP A 38 -16.79 -4.20 14.96
CA ASP A 38 -15.63 -3.37 14.62
C ASP A 38 -15.42 -3.29 13.10
N MET A 39 -15.54 -4.44 12.42
CA MET A 39 -15.38 -4.50 10.96
C MET A 39 -16.49 -3.71 10.24
N VAL A 40 -17.74 -3.80 10.69
CA VAL A 40 -18.88 -3.03 10.14
C VAL A 40 -18.69 -1.54 10.36
N LEU A 41 -18.27 -1.12 11.56
CA LEU A 41 -18.04 0.27 11.87
C LEU A 41 -16.95 0.88 10.97
N VAL A 42 -15.80 0.22 10.85
CA VAL A 42 -14.70 0.66 9.99
C VAL A 42 -15.12 0.71 8.51
N PHE A 43 -15.98 -0.21 8.09
CA PHE A 43 -16.50 -0.21 6.72
C PHE A 43 -17.47 0.95 6.46
N ILE A 44 -18.36 1.27 7.41
CA ILE A 44 -19.25 2.43 7.31
C ILE A 44 -18.44 3.72 7.24
N GLU A 45 -17.44 3.87 8.11
CA GLU A 45 -16.52 5.02 8.07
C GLU A 45 -15.84 5.15 6.70
N TYR A 46 -15.38 4.03 6.13
CA TYR A 46 -14.80 4.00 4.79
C TYR A 46 -15.80 4.45 3.72
N VAL A 47 -17.04 3.94 3.74
CA VAL A 47 -18.09 4.32 2.78
C VAL A 47 -18.41 5.80 2.89
N VAL A 48 -18.72 6.29 4.09
CA VAL A 48 -19.10 7.69 4.34
C VAL A 48 -17.99 8.64 3.86
N GLU A 49 -16.74 8.37 4.22
CA GLU A 49 -15.61 9.19 3.79
C GLU A 49 -15.46 9.18 2.27
N THR A 50 -15.66 8.03 1.60
CA THR A 50 -15.56 7.98 0.14
C THR A 50 -16.68 8.71 -0.58
N GLU A 51 -17.90 8.71 -0.05
CA GLU A 51 -19.04 9.43 -0.62
C GLU A 51 -18.95 10.94 -0.38
N LEU A 52 -18.54 11.37 0.82
CA LEU A 52 -18.30 12.78 1.13
C LEU A 52 -17.28 13.38 0.15
N ARG A 53 -16.22 12.63 -0.16
CA ARG A 53 -15.19 13.04 -1.12
C ARG A 53 -15.69 13.11 -2.56
N ARG A 54 -16.55 12.19 -3.00
CA ARG A 54 -17.17 12.27 -4.33
C ARG A 54 -17.99 13.55 -4.45
N ALA A 55 -18.77 13.89 -3.42
CA ALA A 55 -19.54 15.13 -3.40
C ALA A 55 -18.64 16.37 -3.44
N GLU A 56 -17.55 16.39 -2.66
CA GLU A 56 -16.59 17.50 -2.65
C GLU A 56 -15.82 17.66 -3.97
N SER A 57 -15.44 16.57 -4.64
CA SER A 57 -14.71 16.67 -5.92
C SER A 57 -15.59 17.21 -7.04
N ILE A 58 -16.90 16.93 -7.00
CA ILE A 58 -17.89 17.49 -7.94
C ILE A 58 -18.08 18.99 -7.68
N ALA A 59 -18.00 19.43 -6.41
CA ALA A 59 -18.16 20.83 -6.03
C ALA A 59 -16.90 21.71 -6.23
N LYS A 60 -15.69 21.13 -6.19
CA LYS A 60 -14.41 21.87 -6.21
C LYS A 60 -13.63 21.72 -7.54
N SER A 61 -14.30 21.76 -8.69
CA SER A 61 -13.65 21.61 -10.01
C SER A 61 -12.59 22.70 -10.36
N ASN A 62 -12.37 23.71 -9.50
CA ASN A 62 -11.37 24.76 -9.69
C ASN A 62 -10.49 24.99 -8.44
N SER A 63 -9.71 24.01 -7.97
CA SER A 63 -8.37 24.28 -7.39
C SER A 63 -7.58 23.00 -7.16
N ALA A 64 -6.27 23.08 -7.41
CA ALA A 64 -5.32 21.98 -7.30
C ALA A 64 -5.17 21.52 -5.84
N ALA A 65 -5.80 20.40 -5.48
CA ALA A 65 -5.71 19.81 -4.14
C ALA A 65 -4.66 18.69 -4.10
N GLN A 66 -3.52 18.98 -3.47
CA GLN A 66 -2.37 18.06 -3.36
C GLN A 66 -2.33 17.22 -2.06
N HIS A 67 -3.43 17.14 -1.29
CA HIS A 67 -3.51 16.33 -0.06
C HIS A 67 -4.59 15.22 0.07
N PRO A 68 -5.23 14.65 -0.98
CA PRO A 68 -6.29 13.66 -0.77
C PRO A 68 -5.84 12.22 -0.42
N ILE A 69 -4.59 11.85 -0.66
CA ILE A 69 -4.19 10.42 -0.78
C ILE A 69 -3.99 9.72 0.58
N ASN A 70 -3.59 10.45 1.64
CA ASN A 70 -3.19 9.84 2.92
C ASN A 70 -4.38 9.23 3.69
N VAL A 71 -5.54 9.90 3.65
CA VAL A 71 -6.70 9.53 4.46
C VAL A 71 -7.44 8.32 3.90
N ALA A 72 -7.58 8.19 2.58
CA ALA A 72 -8.18 6.99 1.98
C ALA A 72 -7.34 5.72 2.25
N GLN A 73 -6.01 5.86 2.29
CA GLN A 73 -5.10 4.77 2.65
C GLN A 73 -5.24 4.36 4.13
N TYR A 74 -5.53 5.31 5.02
CA TYR A 74 -5.78 5.05 6.44
C TYR A 74 -7.01 4.16 6.65
N TYR A 75 -8.17 4.54 6.13
CA TYR A 75 -9.40 3.73 6.24
C TYR A 75 -9.25 2.35 5.62
N TYR A 76 -8.57 2.29 4.49
CA TYR A 76 -8.29 1.04 3.80
C TYR A 76 -7.40 0.09 4.64
N LYS A 77 -6.35 0.63 5.27
CA LYS A 77 -5.49 -0.13 6.19
C LYS A 77 -6.27 -0.61 7.42
N ASN A 78 -7.15 0.24 7.95
CA ASN A 78 -7.98 -0.12 9.09
C ASN A 78 -8.98 -1.24 8.75
N LEU A 79 -9.60 -1.19 7.56
CA LEU A 79 -10.49 -2.24 7.10
C LEU A 79 -9.76 -3.58 6.91
N LEU A 80 -8.54 -3.54 6.39
CA LEU A 80 -7.71 -4.76 6.31
C LEU A 80 -7.32 -5.31 7.68
N ASN A 81 -7.05 -4.43 8.64
CA ASN A 81 -6.74 -4.83 10.02
C ASN A 81 -7.98 -5.42 10.71
N SER A 82 -9.18 -4.86 10.52
CA SER A 82 -10.41 -5.41 11.10
C SER A 82 -10.74 -6.77 10.49
N ILE A 83 -10.60 -6.93 9.17
CA ILE A 83 -10.74 -8.23 8.50
C ILE A 83 -9.75 -9.25 9.07
N ARG A 84 -8.49 -8.86 9.30
CA ARG A 84 -7.50 -9.74 9.96
C ARG A 84 -7.97 -10.14 11.36
N GLY A 85 -8.44 -9.19 12.16
CA GLY A 85 -8.96 -9.47 13.50
C GLY A 85 -10.13 -10.46 13.51
N VAL A 86 -11.00 -10.45 12.49
CA VAL A 86 -12.05 -11.46 12.33
C VAL A 86 -11.44 -12.81 11.94
N LEU A 87 -10.50 -12.84 10.97
CA LEU A 87 -9.83 -14.07 10.53
C LEU A 87 -9.11 -14.78 11.70
N ASP A 88 -8.37 -14.02 12.52
CA ASP A 88 -7.71 -14.55 13.71
C ASP A 88 -8.75 -15.17 14.67
N CYS A 89 -9.92 -14.54 14.81
CA CYS A 89 -11.02 -15.09 15.62
C CYS A 89 -11.61 -16.39 15.03
N LEU A 90 -11.68 -16.50 13.69
CA LEU A 90 -12.13 -17.73 13.03
C LEU A 90 -11.12 -18.87 13.20
N GLU A 91 -9.83 -18.58 13.22
CA GLU A 91 -8.77 -19.57 13.49
C GLU A 91 -8.91 -20.14 14.91
N TYR A 92 -9.22 -19.30 15.90
CA TYR A 92 -9.54 -19.79 17.24
C TYR A 92 -10.80 -20.69 17.26
N LEU A 93 -11.83 -20.33 16.50
CA LEU A 93 -13.07 -21.13 16.40
C LEU A 93 -12.85 -22.47 15.67
N GLU A 94 -11.83 -22.58 14.83
CA GLU A 94 -11.45 -23.82 14.13
C GLU A 94 -10.85 -24.86 15.09
N HIS A 95 -10.17 -24.39 16.14
CA HIS A 95 -9.60 -25.26 17.16
C HIS A 95 -10.62 -25.72 18.21
N ASP A 96 -11.79 -25.08 18.28
CA ASP A 96 -12.89 -25.56 19.10
C ASP A 96 -13.62 -26.71 18.38
N THR A 97 -13.46 -27.92 18.91
CA THR A 97 -13.90 -29.19 18.31
C THR A 97 -15.41 -29.32 18.16
N LYS A 98 -16.19 -28.37 18.70
CA LYS A 98 -17.65 -28.36 18.67
C LYS A 98 -18.26 -27.60 17.49
N ASN A 99 -17.47 -26.77 16.79
CA ASN A 99 -18.01 -25.94 15.73
C ASN A 99 -18.21 -26.71 14.43
N ASN A 100 -19.34 -26.46 13.77
CA ASN A 100 -19.57 -26.98 12.43
C ASN A 100 -18.56 -26.36 11.45
N ILE A 101 -17.66 -27.20 10.94
CA ILE A 101 -16.54 -26.81 10.08
C ILE A 101 -17.04 -26.11 8.79
N THR A 102 -18.22 -26.47 8.27
CA THR A 102 -18.67 -25.98 6.96
C THR A 102 -19.02 -24.48 6.96
N PRO A 103 -19.88 -23.96 7.87
CA PRO A 103 -20.10 -22.52 8.02
C PRO A 103 -18.81 -21.73 8.28
N LEU A 104 -17.90 -22.28 9.08
CA LEU A 104 -16.63 -21.67 9.43
C LEU A 104 -15.75 -21.49 8.18
N LEU A 105 -15.51 -22.56 7.42
CA LEU A 105 -14.74 -22.52 6.18
C LEU A 105 -15.36 -21.59 5.14
N LEU A 106 -16.69 -21.53 5.06
CA LEU A 106 -17.39 -20.65 4.14
C LEU A 106 -17.20 -19.17 4.51
N ALA A 107 -17.27 -18.83 5.80
CA ALA A 107 -16.97 -17.49 6.30
C ALA A 107 -15.50 -17.11 6.04
N HIS A 108 -14.59 -18.03 6.34
CA HIS A 108 -13.14 -17.86 6.14
C HIS A 108 -12.83 -17.57 4.66
N LYS A 109 -13.36 -18.40 3.74
CA LYS A 109 -13.20 -18.23 2.29
C LYS A 109 -13.74 -16.88 1.80
N ASN A 110 -14.88 -16.43 2.31
CA ASN A 110 -15.47 -15.15 1.87
C ASN A 110 -14.68 -13.94 2.37
N LEU A 111 -14.22 -13.95 3.62
CA LEU A 111 -13.35 -12.90 4.15
C LEU A 111 -12.02 -12.82 3.39
N LEU A 112 -11.43 -13.97 3.02
CA LEU A 112 -10.22 -13.98 2.20
C LEU A 112 -10.46 -13.42 0.80
N LYS A 113 -11.61 -13.73 0.18
CA LYS A 113 -12.01 -13.12 -1.10
C LYS A 113 -12.19 -11.61 -0.98
N LEU A 114 -12.86 -11.14 0.07
CA LEU A 114 -13.04 -9.72 0.35
C LEU A 114 -11.69 -9.03 0.55
N LYS A 115 -10.81 -9.59 1.38
CA LYS A 115 -9.44 -9.11 1.60
C LYS A 115 -8.66 -9.02 0.30
N LEU A 116 -8.71 -10.05 -0.54
CA LEU A 116 -8.05 -10.07 -1.85
C LEU A 116 -8.61 -8.98 -2.77
N HIS A 117 -9.93 -8.78 -2.76
CA HIS A 117 -10.60 -7.76 -3.56
C HIS A 117 -10.12 -6.36 -3.21
N ILE A 118 -10.16 -6.07 -1.91
CA ILE A 118 -9.66 -4.83 -1.30
C ILE A 118 -8.21 -4.63 -1.76
N LEU A 119 -7.33 -5.63 -1.55
CA LEU A 119 -5.91 -5.60 -1.96
C LEU A 119 -5.69 -5.26 -3.43
N LYS A 120 -6.45 -5.87 -4.34
CA LYS A 120 -6.37 -5.56 -5.77
C LYS A 120 -6.73 -4.11 -6.06
N HIS A 121 -7.78 -3.57 -5.46
CA HIS A 121 -8.14 -2.16 -5.63
C HIS A 121 -7.02 -1.20 -5.20
N SER A 122 -6.35 -1.46 -4.07
CA SER A 122 -5.24 -0.59 -3.64
C SER A 122 -4.02 -0.61 -4.54
N GLN A 123 -3.77 -1.72 -5.25
CA GLN A 123 -2.67 -1.81 -6.20
C GLN A 123 -3.02 -1.14 -7.53
N VAL A 124 -4.28 -1.23 -7.95
CA VAL A 124 -4.78 -0.56 -9.16
C VAL A 124 -4.72 0.96 -9.01
N THR A 125 -5.04 1.52 -7.82
CA THR A 125 -4.87 2.97 -7.58
C THR A 125 -3.41 3.41 -7.73
N LYS A 126 -2.44 2.59 -7.28
CA LYS A 126 -1.00 2.86 -7.45
C LYS A 126 -0.51 2.75 -8.90
N LEU A 127 -1.21 2.00 -9.75
CA LEU A 127 -0.85 1.83 -11.17
C LEU A 127 -1.48 2.90 -12.06
N ILE A 128 -2.67 3.40 -11.71
CA ILE A 128 -3.31 4.52 -12.42
C ILE A 128 -2.53 5.83 -12.19
N GLU A 129 -1.96 6.03 -11.01
CA GLU A 129 -1.02 7.14 -10.73
C GLU A 129 0.23 7.13 -11.65
N LYS A 130 0.58 5.99 -12.25
CA LYS A 130 1.68 5.89 -13.23
C LYS A 130 1.25 6.14 -14.68
N LYS A 131 -0.06 6.20 -14.98
CA LYS A 131 -0.56 6.26 -16.36
C LYS A 131 -1.33 7.54 -16.71
N THR A 132 -1.74 8.34 -15.73
CA THR A 132 -2.48 9.60 -15.96
C THR A 132 -1.59 10.84 -15.92
N GLU A 133 -0.43 10.79 -16.57
CA GLU A 133 0.40 11.99 -16.86
C GLU A 133 0.72 12.11 -18.36
N SER A 134 0.02 11.36 -19.24
CA SER A 134 0.20 11.51 -20.69
C SER A 134 -1.02 11.11 -21.51
N GLN A 135 -1.93 12.06 -21.71
CA GLN A 135 -2.52 12.27 -23.03
C GLN A 135 -2.64 13.77 -23.30
N PRO A 136 -2.23 14.19 -24.49
CA PRO A 136 -3.13 15.00 -25.30
C PRO A 136 -3.47 14.29 -26.61
N THR A 137 -4.58 14.78 -27.15
CA THR A 137 -5.40 14.27 -28.24
C THR A 137 -4.74 14.43 -29.61
N SER A 138 -4.83 13.35 -30.40
CA SER A 138 -5.16 13.29 -31.84
C SER A 138 -4.10 13.29 -32.97
N VAL A 139 -4.31 12.25 -33.81
CA VAL A 139 -4.11 11.99 -35.26
C VAL A 139 -2.73 11.61 -35.86
N SER A 140 -2.81 10.48 -36.57
CA SER A 140 -2.11 10.06 -37.80
C SER A 140 -1.03 8.98 -37.69
N GLU A 141 -1.35 7.86 -38.34
CA GLU A 141 -0.53 6.70 -38.71
C GLU A 141 0.82 7.11 -39.33
N ILE A 142 1.90 6.34 -39.10
CA ILE A 142 2.66 5.52 -40.09
C ILE A 142 3.57 4.51 -39.32
N LYS A 143 3.58 3.24 -39.75
CA LYS A 143 4.54 2.18 -39.36
C LYS A 143 6.00 2.60 -39.65
N ILE A 144 6.96 2.15 -38.83
CA ILE A 144 8.26 1.53 -39.19
C ILE A 144 9.09 1.31 -37.90
N LYS A 145 9.52 0.07 -37.64
CA LYS A 145 10.71 -0.28 -36.83
C LYS A 145 11.94 -0.23 -37.77
N PRO A 146 13.18 0.10 -37.34
CA PRO A 146 13.86 -0.53 -36.18
C PRO A 146 14.94 0.29 -35.42
N ALA A 147 15.41 -0.32 -34.31
CA ALA A 147 16.75 -0.28 -33.69
C ALA A 147 17.37 1.00 -33.06
N LEU A 148 17.67 0.83 -31.76
CA LEU A 148 18.81 1.31 -30.95
C LEU A 148 19.18 2.81 -30.79
N LYS A 149 19.37 3.14 -29.50
CA LYS A 149 20.24 4.14 -28.86
C LYS A 149 19.71 5.57 -28.63
N ASN A 150 19.65 5.85 -27.32
CA ASN A 150 20.14 7.05 -26.63
C ASN A 150 19.18 8.22 -26.33
N LYS A 151 19.22 8.56 -25.03
CA LYS A 151 19.00 9.85 -24.37
C LYS A 151 17.56 10.35 -24.21
N ALA A 152 17.07 10.22 -22.97
CA ALA A 152 16.59 11.36 -22.21
C ALA A 152 16.87 11.11 -20.71
N ALA A 153 18.09 11.47 -20.30
CA ALA A 153 18.39 11.74 -18.89
C ALA A 153 17.68 13.05 -18.54
N GLY A 154 16.67 12.99 -17.68
CA GLY A 154 15.97 14.18 -17.23
C GLY A 154 14.51 13.98 -16.88
N SER A 155 14.15 12.94 -16.11
CA SER A 155 12.83 12.89 -15.46
C SER A 155 12.72 11.76 -14.41
N ALA A 156 13.62 11.72 -13.42
CA ALA A 156 13.53 10.71 -12.35
C ALA A 156 13.92 11.21 -10.95
N LEU A 157 13.84 12.52 -10.72
CA LEU A 157 13.93 13.10 -9.37
C LEU A 157 12.63 13.85 -9.05
N LYS A 158 11.50 13.14 -8.97
CA LYS A 158 10.34 13.60 -8.19
C LYS A 158 10.66 13.31 -6.72
N SER A 159 11.23 14.33 -6.09
CA SER A 159 11.96 14.38 -4.83
C SER A 159 11.12 14.03 -3.60
N ASN A 160 11.42 12.89 -2.98
CA ASN A 160 11.33 12.74 -1.53
C ASN A 160 12.64 13.27 -0.93
N SER A 161 12.53 14.40 -0.23
CA SER A 161 13.57 15.26 0.39
C SER A 161 14.82 14.58 0.96
N SER A 162 14.77 13.30 1.36
CA SER A 162 15.88 12.59 2.02
C SER A 162 16.83 11.87 1.07
N LYS A 163 16.33 11.23 0.00
CA LYS A 163 17.17 10.45 -0.94
C LYS A 163 18.10 11.39 -1.72
N GLU A 164 17.57 12.51 -2.17
CA GLU A 164 18.32 13.54 -2.89
C GLU A 164 19.38 14.21 -2.01
N LYS A 165 19.07 14.48 -0.73
CA LYS A 165 20.07 14.99 0.23
C LYS A 165 21.21 14.00 0.45
N ILE A 166 20.90 12.71 0.60
CA ILE A 166 21.92 11.65 0.73
C ILE A 166 22.79 11.58 -0.53
N PHE A 167 22.18 11.60 -1.72
CA PHE A 167 22.92 11.61 -2.98
C PHE A 167 23.81 12.85 -3.13
N ASN A 168 23.28 14.04 -2.86
CA ASN A 168 24.04 15.29 -2.90
C ASN A 168 25.17 15.33 -1.88
N PHE A 169 25.00 14.71 -0.72
CA PHE A 169 26.04 14.57 0.28
C PHE A 169 27.20 13.68 -0.23
N ILE A 170 26.88 12.53 -0.82
CA ILE A 170 27.89 11.61 -1.40
C ILE A 170 28.54 12.23 -2.65
N LYS A 171 27.83 13.10 -3.38
CA LYS A 171 28.39 13.88 -4.49
C LYS A 171 29.40 14.92 -4.04
N ARG A 172 29.17 15.56 -2.88
CA ARG A 172 30.09 16.57 -2.31
C ARG A 172 31.31 15.94 -1.65
N PHE A 173 31.18 14.72 -1.13
CA PHE A 173 32.27 13.97 -0.51
C PHE A 173 32.44 12.64 -1.24
N PRO A 174 33.32 12.56 -2.26
CA PRO A 174 33.64 11.26 -2.83
C PRO A 174 34.27 10.38 -1.75
N ASP A 175 33.83 9.13 -1.66
CA ASP A 175 34.33 8.10 -0.75
C ASP A 175 33.81 8.15 0.71
N VAL A 176 32.48 8.28 0.88
CA VAL A 176 31.86 8.27 2.21
C VAL A 176 31.57 6.85 2.70
N ARG A 177 32.08 6.53 3.89
CA ARG A 177 31.70 5.31 4.61
C ARG A 177 30.24 5.36 5.08
N THR A 178 29.56 4.21 5.01
CA THR A 178 28.16 4.04 5.47
C THR A 178 27.90 4.65 6.86
N LYS A 179 28.82 4.46 7.82
CA LYS A 179 28.67 4.99 9.19
C LYS A 179 28.60 6.52 9.22
N LYS A 180 29.36 7.21 8.37
CA LYS A 180 29.40 8.67 8.29
C LYS A 180 28.15 9.24 7.62
N ILE A 181 27.57 8.49 6.68
CA ILE A 181 26.26 8.82 6.09
C ILE A 181 25.16 8.67 7.15
N ILE A 182 25.17 7.58 7.93
CA ILE A 182 24.17 7.36 8.99
C ILE A 182 24.25 8.45 10.07
N SER A 183 25.46 8.88 10.47
CA SER A 183 25.63 9.94 11.46
C SER A 183 25.12 11.29 10.97
N GLU A 184 25.35 11.63 9.70
CA GLU A 184 24.87 12.89 9.10
C GLU A 184 23.34 12.92 8.99
N PHE A 185 22.75 11.76 8.70
CA PHE A 185 21.30 11.59 8.56
C PHE A 185 20.68 10.92 9.79
N ASN A 186 21.12 11.30 11.00
CA ASN A 186 20.63 10.74 12.28
C ASN A 186 19.14 11.00 12.54
N ALA A 187 18.54 11.99 11.86
CA ALA A 187 17.10 12.24 11.87
C ALA A 187 16.30 11.10 11.19
N LEU A 188 16.98 10.24 10.41
CA LEU A 188 16.41 9.04 9.80
C LEU A 188 16.94 7.80 10.53
N SER A 189 16.13 6.74 10.59
CA SER A 189 16.62 5.46 11.13
C SER A 189 17.69 4.85 10.22
N ASP A 190 18.65 4.13 10.81
CA ASP A 190 19.71 3.39 10.09
C ASP A 190 19.16 2.52 8.95
N ARG A 191 18.00 1.88 9.18
CA ARG A 191 17.31 1.06 8.18
C ARG A 191 16.84 1.88 6.98
N THR A 192 16.36 3.09 7.22
CA THR A 192 15.89 4.01 6.18
C THR A 192 17.04 4.56 5.36
N VAL A 193 18.16 4.92 6.01
CA VAL A 193 19.37 5.37 5.32
C VAL A 193 19.95 4.25 4.42
N LYS A 194 20.07 3.02 4.95
CA LYS A 194 20.53 1.87 4.16
C LYS A 194 19.59 1.52 3.01
N ARG A 195 18.27 1.66 3.19
CA ARG A 195 17.29 1.47 2.13
C ARG A 195 17.45 2.50 1.03
N ASN A 196 17.58 3.79 1.36
CA ASN A 196 17.80 4.85 0.38
C ASN A 196 19.11 4.66 -0.40
N LEU A 197 20.19 4.26 0.28
CA LEU A 197 21.47 3.94 -0.35
C LEU A 197 21.36 2.76 -1.32
N LYS A 198 20.60 1.72 -0.97
CA LYS A 198 20.33 0.59 -1.86
C LYS A 198 19.56 1.04 -3.10
N GLU A 199 18.50 1.83 -2.92
CA GLU A 199 17.72 2.33 -4.05
C GLU A 199 18.55 3.23 -4.98
N LEU A 200 19.46 4.05 -4.45
CA LEU A 200 20.40 4.85 -5.25
C LEU A 200 21.43 4.01 -6.03
N ILE A 201 21.79 2.83 -5.52
CA ILE A 201 22.61 1.86 -6.26
C ILE A 201 21.79 1.19 -7.36
N ASP A 202 20.57 0.76 -7.04
CA ASP A 202 19.67 0.11 -8.00
C ASP A 202 19.30 1.07 -9.16
N GLU A 203 19.26 2.38 -8.91
CA GLU A 203 19.09 3.44 -9.91
C GLU A 203 20.37 3.77 -10.71
N GLY A 204 21.50 3.12 -10.39
CA GLY A 204 22.79 3.32 -11.07
C GLY A 204 23.54 4.60 -10.70
N LEU A 205 23.00 5.40 -9.78
CA LEU A 205 23.55 6.70 -9.37
C LEU A 205 24.76 6.54 -8.43
N LEU A 206 24.79 5.46 -7.65
CA LEU A 206 25.88 5.13 -6.73
C LEU A 206 26.50 3.77 -7.04
N LYS A 207 27.81 3.67 -6.84
CA LYS A 207 28.55 2.41 -6.79
C LYS A 207 28.94 2.10 -5.35
N LYS A 208 28.73 0.85 -4.97
CA LYS A 208 29.18 0.30 -3.69
C LYS A 208 30.61 -0.24 -3.83
N LYS A 209 31.54 0.24 -3.00
CA LYS A 209 32.88 -0.34 -2.86
C LYS A 209 33.01 -0.91 -1.45
N SER A 210 33.48 -2.14 -1.34
CA SER A 210 33.84 -2.76 -0.06
C SER A 210 35.35 -2.90 0.00
N GLU A 211 35.96 -2.25 0.99
CA GLU A 211 37.41 -2.17 1.20
C GLU A 211 37.65 -2.27 2.71
N ASP A 212 38.58 -3.14 3.13
CA ASP A 212 38.96 -3.39 4.54
C ASP A 212 37.77 -3.60 5.51
N GLY A 213 36.77 -4.39 5.08
CA GLY A 213 35.57 -4.67 5.89
C GLY A 213 34.63 -3.48 6.08
N ALA A 214 34.88 -2.35 5.41
CA ALA A 214 34.02 -1.18 5.39
C ALA A 214 33.32 -1.01 4.03
N VAL A 215 32.11 -0.45 4.07
CA VAL A 215 31.30 -0.18 2.87
C VAL A 215 31.29 1.31 2.59
N TYR A 216 31.77 1.65 1.40
CA TYR A 216 31.87 3.00 0.82
C TYR A 216 30.91 3.15 -0.34
N TYR A 217 30.45 4.38 -0.56
CA TYR A 217 29.61 4.74 -1.70
C TYR A 217 30.30 5.82 -2.51
N LEU A 218 30.36 5.59 -3.82
CA LEU A 218 30.94 6.49 -4.81
C LEU A 218 29.85 6.90 -5.78
N VAL A 219 29.83 8.17 -6.20
CA VAL A 219 28.94 8.60 -7.27
C VAL A 219 29.42 7.99 -8.58
N THR A 220 28.50 7.38 -9.33
CA THR A 220 28.79 6.94 -10.69
C THR A 220 28.85 8.18 -11.57
N ASN A 221 30.05 8.59 -11.99
CA ASN A 221 30.17 9.55 -13.08
C ASN A 221 29.65 8.88 -14.36
N LEU A 222 28.52 9.36 -14.86
CA LEU A 222 27.99 9.09 -16.19
C LEU A 222 28.70 9.99 -17.22
#